data_AF-A0A4S8IZE4-F1
#
_entry.id   AF-A0A4S8IZE4-F1
#
_cell.length_a   1.000
_cell.length_b   1.000
_cell.length_c   1.000
_cell.angle_alpha   90.00
_cell.angle_beta   90.00
_cell.angle_gamma   90.00
#
_symmetry.space_group_name_H-M   'P 1'
#
loop_
_entity.id
_entity.type
_entity.pdbx_description
1 polymer ?
#
loop_
_entity_poly.entity_id
_entity_poly.type
_entity_poly.pdbx_seq_one_letter_code
_entity_poly.pdbx_strand_id
1 'polypeptide(L)'
;MEGELLDLSRNLEAARASVKKAEETLTEEIRAAPEKNKNLIEEYKESRGFQLGLQRSGQVTYEYGYRVTVSRFWARYPNLQFEEDPFVCLPEDNSVEMPNEVQHGYS
;
A
#
# COMPACT_ATOMS: atom_id res chain seq x y z
N MET A 1 17.87 49.88 29.69
CA MET A 1 18.88 48.95 29.16
C MET A 1 18.98 47.66 30.00
N GLU A 2 19.19 47.69 31.32
CA GLU A 2 19.31 46.43 32.10
C GLU A 2 18.01 45.61 32.21
N GLY A 3 16.84 46.25 32.36
CA GLY A 3 15.55 45.54 32.43
C GLY A 3 15.18 44.80 31.14
N GLU A 4 15.46 45.38 29.98
CA GLU A 4 15.24 44.77 28.66
C GLU A 4 16.13 43.54 28.46
N LEU A 5 17.35 43.58 29.00
CA LEU A 5 18.32 42.49 28.91
C LEU A 5 17.90 41.30 29.79
N LEU A 6 17.31 41.57 30.96
CA LEU A 6 16.72 40.55 31.83
C LEU A 6 15.49 39.88 31.20
N ASP A 7 14.62 40.65 30.55
CA ASP A 7 13.44 40.10 29.86
C ASP A 7 13.84 39.26 28.64
N LEU A 8 14.84 39.69 27.88
CA LEU A 8 15.37 38.89 26.76
C LEU A 8 15.95 37.56 27.24
N SER A 9 16.69 37.57 28.36
CA SER A 9 17.24 36.35 28.97
C SER A 9 16.15 35.39 29.42
N ARG A 10 15.11 35.88 30.08
CA ARG A 10 13.96 35.08 30.51
C ARG A 10 13.23 34.46 29.32
N ASN A 11 13.03 35.22 28.25
CA ASN A 11 12.36 34.73 27.04
C ASN A 11 13.18 33.63 26.35
N LEU A 12 14.50 33.77 26.31
CA LEU A 12 15.39 32.77 25.74
C LEU A 12 15.37 31.46 26.54
N GLU A 13 15.31 31.52 27.87
CA GLU A 13 15.14 30.34 28.72
C GLU A 13 13.78 29.66 28.52
N ALA A 14 12.70 30.44 28.43
CA ALA A 14 11.38 29.91 28.14
C ALA A 14 11.31 29.23 26.76
N ALA A 15 11.92 29.85 25.74
CA ALA A 15 12.03 29.27 24.40
C ALA A 15 12.82 27.95 24.43
N ARG A 16 13.97 27.90 25.11
CA ARG A 16 14.76 26.65 25.26
C ARG A 16 13.98 25.55 25.97
N ALA A 17 13.27 25.88 27.04
CA ALA A 17 12.42 24.92 27.74
C ALA A 17 11.31 24.37 26.83
N SER A 18 10.69 25.24 26.01
CA SER A 18 9.67 24.82 25.04
C SER A 18 10.22 23.90 23.95
N VAL A 19 11.42 24.20 23.41
CA VAL A 19 12.09 23.35 22.41
C VAL A 19 12.41 21.98 22.99
N LYS A 20 13.00 21.94 24.19
CA LYS A 20 13.32 20.68 24.87
C LYS A 20 12.07 19.82 25.08
N LYS A 21 10.97 20.44 25.52
CA LYS A 21 9.68 19.74 25.68
C LYS A 21 9.15 19.21 24.34
N ALA A 22 9.25 20.01 23.27
CA ALA A 22 8.83 19.58 21.94
C ALA A 22 9.67 18.40 21.42
N GLU A 23 10.99 18.43 21.64
CA GLU A 23 11.89 17.32 21.30
C GLU A 23 11.55 16.04 22.07
N GLU A 24 11.26 16.14 23.36
CA GLU A 24 10.80 15.01 24.18
C GLU A 24 9.50 14.41 23.62
N THR A 25 8.51 15.25 23.30
CA THR A 25 7.24 14.77 22.71
C THR A 25 7.43 14.11 21.34
N LEU A 26 8.29 14.68 20.49
CA LEU A 26 8.61 14.10 19.19
C LEU A 26 9.29 12.73 19.34
N THR A 27 10.20 12.63 20.31
CA THR A 27 10.92 11.38 20.60
C THR A 27 9.98 10.29 21.06
N GLU A 28 9.01 10.63 21.92
CA GLU A 28 7.95 9.70 22.35
C GLU A 28 7.06 9.27 21.18
N GLU A 29 6.66 10.19 20.30
CA GLU A 29 5.85 9.87 19.13
C GLU A 29 6.59 8.94 18.15
N ILE A 30 7.87 9.23 17.85
CA ILE A 30 8.72 8.38 17.01
C ILE A 30 8.87 6.98 17.64
N ARG A 31 8.96 6.90 18.97
CA ARG A 31 9.06 5.61 19.67
C ARG A 31 7.75 4.81 19.59
N ALA A 32 6.60 5.48 19.62
CA ALA A 32 5.28 4.84 19.55
C ALA A 32 4.81 4.52 18.12
N ALA A 33 5.33 5.23 17.10
CA ALA A 33 4.92 5.07 15.70
C ALA A 33 5.10 3.63 15.15
N PRO A 34 6.19 2.89 15.40
CA PRO A 34 6.38 1.55 14.86
C PRO A 34 5.31 0.55 15.30
N GLU A 35 4.90 0.60 16.57
CA GLU A 35 3.85 -0.30 17.09
C GLU A 35 2.48 0.05 16.51
N LYS A 36 2.14 1.35 16.47
CA LYS A 36 0.90 1.83 15.83
C LYS A 36 0.85 1.45 14.35
N ASN A 37 1.96 1.63 13.64
CA ASN A 37 2.06 1.30 12.21
C ASN A 37 1.97 -0.21 11.96
N LYS A 38 2.52 -1.05 12.84
CA LYS A 38 2.39 -2.51 12.71
C LYS A 38 0.92 -2.94 12.73
N ASN A 39 0.15 -2.44 13.69
CA ASN A 39 -1.27 -2.78 13.81
C ASN A 39 -2.07 -2.33 12.58
N LEU A 40 -1.82 -1.10 12.09
CA LEU A 40 -2.46 -0.59 10.86
C LEU A 40 -2.09 -1.42 9.62
N ILE A 41 -0.83 -1.85 9.50
CA ILE A 41 -0.38 -2.69 8.39
C ILE A 41 -1.03 -4.08 8.46
N GLU A 42 -1.17 -4.65 9.66
CA GLU A 42 -1.82 -5.94 9.87
C GLU A 42 -3.31 -5.87 9.51
N GLU A 43 -4.03 -4.85 10.00
CA GLU A 43 -5.43 -4.59 9.64
C GLU A 43 -5.60 -4.40 8.11
N TYR A 44 -4.70 -3.65 7.48
CA TYR A 44 -4.71 -3.48 6.03
C TYR A 44 -4.52 -4.80 5.28
N LYS A 45 -3.59 -5.66 5.74
CA LYS A 45 -3.35 -6.98 5.12
C LYS A 45 -4.53 -7.95 5.31
N GLU A 46 -5.25 -7.82 6.41
CA GLU A 46 -6.48 -8.58 6.67
C GLU A 46 -7.68 -8.05 5.89
N SER A 47 -7.62 -6.81 5.42
CA SER A 47 -8.71 -6.22 4.66
C SER A 47 -9.06 -7.01 3.40
N ARG A 48 -10.37 -7.08 3.10
CA ARG A 48 -10.89 -7.78 1.91
C ARG A 48 -10.28 -7.24 0.60
N GLY A 49 -10.05 -5.93 0.53
CA GLY A 49 -9.44 -5.29 -0.65
C GLY A 49 -8.04 -5.80 -0.93
N PHE A 50 -7.20 -5.91 0.11
CA PHE A 50 -5.85 -6.44 -0.01
C PHE A 50 -5.84 -7.91 -0.44
N GLN A 51 -6.65 -8.75 0.20
CA GLN A 51 -6.74 -10.18 -0.15
C GLN A 51 -7.22 -10.40 -1.59
N LEU A 52 -8.24 -9.66 -2.03
CA LEU A 52 -8.72 -9.71 -3.42
C LEU A 52 -7.68 -9.21 -4.41
N GLY A 53 -6.95 -8.13 -4.08
CA GLY A 53 -5.84 -7.63 -4.90
C GLY A 53 -4.72 -8.66 -5.03
N LEU A 54 -4.39 -9.35 -3.93
CA LEU A 54 -3.38 -10.42 -3.92
C LEU A 54 -3.82 -11.61 -4.79
N GLN A 55 -5.08 -12.05 -4.67
CA GLN A 55 -5.61 -13.14 -5.51
C GLN A 55 -5.57 -12.77 -7.00
N ARG A 56 -6.02 -11.55 -7.36
CA ARG A 56 -6.01 -11.07 -8.75
C ARG A 56 -4.60 -10.98 -9.32
N SER A 57 -3.65 -10.44 -8.55
CA SER A 57 -2.25 -10.34 -9.01
C SER A 57 -1.61 -11.73 -9.17
N GLY A 58 -1.90 -12.67 -8.26
CA GLY A 58 -1.48 -14.07 -8.39
C GLY A 58 -2.05 -14.73 -9.65
N GLN A 59 -3.35 -14.54 -9.92
CA GLN A 59 -4.00 -15.07 -11.11
C GLN A 59 -3.36 -14.52 -12.40
N VAL A 60 -3.23 -13.19 -12.54
CA VAL A 60 -2.67 -12.57 -13.75
C VAL A 60 -1.24 -13.05 -14.01
N THR A 61 -0.41 -13.17 -12.97
CA THR A 61 0.98 -13.64 -13.12
C THR A 61 1.05 -15.11 -13.52
N TYR A 62 0.18 -15.96 -12.97
CA TYR A 62 0.07 -17.36 -13.37
C TYR A 62 -0.39 -17.52 -14.82
N GLU A 63 -1.46 -16.82 -15.21
CA GLU A 63 -2.02 -16.82 -16.58
C GLU A 63 -0.98 -16.39 -17.61
N TYR A 64 -0.25 -15.31 -17.31
CA TYR A 64 0.82 -14.84 -18.17
C TYR A 64 1.93 -15.90 -18.35
N GLY A 65 2.39 -16.50 -17.25
CA GLY A 65 3.40 -17.55 -17.28
C GLY A 65 2.95 -18.80 -18.06
N TYR A 66 1.68 -19.16 -17.91
CA TYR A 66 1.05 -20.25 -18.65
C TYR A 66 1.07 -19.98 -20.15
N ARG A 67 0.52 -18.83 -20.60
CA ARG A 67 0.48 -18.45 -22.02
C ARG A 67 1.85 -18.39 -22.67
N VAL A 68 2.86 -17.87 -21.95
CA VAL A 68 4.25 -17.86 -22.43
C VAL A 68 4.79 -19.29 -22.60
N THR A 69 4.49 -20.18 -21.65
CA THR A 69 4.93 -21.58 -21.70
C THR A 69 4.27 -22.34 -22.85
N VAL A 70 2.96 -22.17 -23.04
CA VAL A 70 2.20 -22.75 -24.15
C VAL A 70 2.75 -22.26 -25.49
N SER A 71 2.98 -20.95 -25.63
CA SER A 71 3.53 -20.37 -26.86
C SER A 71 4.91 -20.97 -27.22
N ARG A 72 5.78 -21.14 -26.22
CA ARG A 72 7.10 -21.78 -26.41
C ARG A 72 6.97 -23.25 -26.77
N PHE A 73 6.00 -23.94 -26.18
CA PHE A 73 5.74 -25.35 -26.48
C PHE A 73 5.27 -25.52 -27.93
N TRP A 74 4.33 -24.71 -28.39
CA TRP A 74 3.86 -24.72 -29.79
C TRP A 74 4.96 -24.42 -30.80
N ALA A 75 5.83 -23.45 -30.49
CA ALA A 75 6.99 -23.14 -31.35
C ALA A 75 7.93 -24.35 -31.49
N ARG A 76 8.00 -25.23 -30.48
CA ARG A 76 8.84 -26.43 -30.50
C ARG A 76 8.16 -27.64 -31.13
N TYR A 77 6.83 -27.75 -31.01
CA TYR A 77 6.05 -28.90 -31.48
C TYR A 77 4.81 -28.47 -32.27
N PRO A 78 4.97 -27.93 -33.49
CA PRO A 78 3.89 -27.30 -34.25
C PRO A 78 2.79 -28.27 -34.73
N ASN A 79 3.05 -29.58 -34.72
CA ASN A 79 2.10 -30.59 -35.21
C ASN A 79 1.24 -31.21 -34.09
N LEU A 80 1.43 -30.79 -32.83
CA LEU A 80 0.70 -31.33 -31.69
C LEU A 80 -0.55 -30.49 -31.44
N GLN A 81 -1.73 -31.10 -31.48
CA GLN A 81 -2.96 -30.43 -31.05
C GLN A 81 -3.01 -30.42 -29.51
N PHE A 82 -3.23 -29.25 -28.95
CA PHE A 82 -3.39 -29.04 -27.51
C PHE A 82 -4.80 -28.51 -27.21
N GLU A 83 -5.29 -28.76 -26.00
CA GLU A 83 -6.60 -28.31 -25.52
C GLU A 83 -6.68 -26.77 -25.47
N GLU A 84 -7.88 -26.20 -25.61
CA GLU A 84 -8.08 -24.74 -25.60
C GLU A 84 -7.51 -24.11 -24.32
N ASP A 85 -6.88 -22.93 -24.46
CA ASP A 85 -6.32 -22.21 -23.31
C ASP A 85 -7.45 -21.92 -22.30
N PRO A 86 -7.39 -22.50 -21.08
CA PRO A 86 -8.44 -22.34 -20.08
C PRO A 86 -8.59 -20.89 -19.57
N PHE A 87 -7.69 -20.00 -19.98
CA PHE A 87 -7.70 -18.58 -19.66
C PHE A 87 -8.10 -17.71 -20.86
N VAL A 88 -8.66 -18.28 -21.94
CA VAL A 88 -9.30 -17.47 -22.98
C VAL A 88 -10.47 -16.71 -22.36
N CYS A 89 -10.43 -15.38 -22.42
CA CYS A 89 -11.54 -14.55 -21.98
C CYS A 89 -12.75 -14.84 -22.87
N LEU A 90 -13.77 -15.46 -22.27
CA LEU A 90 -15.00 -15.74 -22.98
C LEU A 90 -15.81 -14.44 -23.13
N PRO A 91 -16.64 -14.30 -24.18
CA PRO A 91 -17.51 -13.14 -24.33
C PRO A 91 -18.43 -12.93 -23.11
N GLU A 92 -18.75 -13.99 -22.37
CA GLU A 92 -19.45 -13.96 -21.09
C GLU A 92 -18.67 -13.28 -19.97
N ASP A 93 -17.33 -13.36 -19.96
CA ASP A 93 -16.48 -12.72 -18.93
C ASP A 93 -16.46 -11.18 -19.06
N ASN A 94 -16.77 -10.65 -20.24
CA ASN A 94 -16.93 -9.21 -20.49
C ASN A 94 -18.23 -8.64 -19.90
N SER A 95 -19.15 -9.50 -19.43
CA SER A 95 -20.42 -9.09 -18.83
C SER A 95 -20.34 -8.82 -17.32
N VAL A 96 -19.19 -9.09 -16.70
CA VAL A 96 -18.97 -8.81 -15.28
C VAL A 96 -18.75 -7.31 -15.10
N GLU A 97 -19.82 -6.58 -14.73
CA GLU A 97 -19.72 -5.19 -14.30
C GLU A 97 -18.71 -5.07 -13.14
N MET A 98 -17.57 -4.45 -13.42
CA MET A 98 -16.68 -3.95 -12.39
C MET A 98 -17.42 -2.84 -11.63
N PRO A 99 -17.71 -2.98 -10.33
CA PRO A 99 -18.38 -1.90 -9.60
C PRO A 99 -17.51 -0.65 -9.70
N ASN A 100 -18.11 0.43 -10.21
CA ASN A 100 -17.48 1.74 -10.26
C ASN A 100 -16.96 2.10 -8.86
N GLU A 101 -15.78 2.72 -8.82
CA GLU A 101 -15.11 3.22 -7.62
C GLU A 101 -16.13 3.76 -6.61
N VAL A 102 -16.08 3.22 -5.39
CA VAL A 102 -16.83 3.78 -4.26
C VAL A 102 -16.41 5.24 -4.16
N GLN A 103 -17.34 6.15 -4.43
CA GLN A 103 -17.14 7.58 -4.27
C GLN A 103 -16.85 7.81 -2.79
N HIS A 104 -15.57 8.01 -2.45
CA HIS A 104 -15.15 8.31 -1.08
C HIS A 104 -15.61 9.74 -0.78
N GLY A 105 -16.82 9.86 -0.25
CA GLY A 105 -17.35 11.09 0.30
C GLY A 105 -16.58 11.44 1.57
N TYR A 106 -15.55 12.25 1.45
CA TYR A 106 -15.02 13.02 2.57
C TYR A 106 -15.91 14.26 2.72
N SER A 107 -16.75 14.23 3.75
CA SER A 107 -17.41 15.41 4.34
C SER A 107 -16.78 15.68 5.70
#